data_AF-A0AA36MPN6-F1
#
_entry.id   AF-A0AA36MPN6-F1
#
_cell.length_a   1.000
_cell.length_b   1.000
_cell.length_c   1.000
_cell.angle_alpha   90.00
_cell.angle_beta   90.00
_cell.angle_gamma   90.00
#
_symmetry.space_group_name_H-M   'P 1'
#
loop_
_entity.id
_entity.type
_entity.pdbx_description
1 polymer ?
#
loop_
_entity_poly.entity_id
_entity_poly.type
_entity_poly.pdbx_seq_one_letter_code
_entity_poly.pdbx_strand_id
1 'polypeptide(L)'
;MSALGLAEAQEISISSDDEHEEQLSEEITGAMPTASAQGNLKGTKRSHAEVSDGESCELEFEGFDSDEEFIPRGAKLARPALLLEPLTCAAECEGAKQRPLPSQLQALLPGLLLSAPRELDAANVLTPEQTQAVQYVARNARPKSQAAVEGLQRRLAKWGYGHDTLAKVLRYIRDEAPIVIHTDLSKRVKAFSQDTHYRNQFETRTTSGSSDMSKRKAWEDRLFPQIYDNVQNFDRVKYGVLNAVNDPRGILSVAKQYGQDYLVLRGVRLRTTFSDRDSCTAGQQASCEWYAHVLEKYTDAELQAVTEVALGDRLFVDSSVLDTAAGGYKEVQIHGELEFKKHLEAVVVHHSRQKTKLFSAITEWCETIGVPLVCMPEYCDGTHVSHPTNESQLVAETPLWRWRPAETTGPWLRFDAIGSSFLEAVRGRDCTAFPRLPVGKICRLDLSAMAMAILVDNVIVELSLERRTAGAGAREQEAVAQHAGVYNFAWEWCASASGHGAWSKYDDTVSTLLEKAWEGSSSLTNFCISRAAYQVDLETMVQVNCGTKFRRLVRRRPFGS
;
A
#
# COMPACT_ATOMS: atom_id res chain seq x y z
N MET A 1 -7.68 14.19 64.57
CA MET A 1 -6.23 14.09 64.34
C MET A 1 -6.08 13.84 62.84
N SER A 2 -6.35 14.84 61.98
CA SER A 2 -5.45 15.95 61.59
C SER A 2 -4.23 15.42 60.83
N ALA A 3 -3.79 15.91 59.66
CA ALA A 3 -4.34 16.77 58.61
C ALA A 3 -3.30 16.72 57.44
N LEU A 4 -3.79 16.92 56.21
CA LEU A 4 -3.22 17.65 55.06
C LEU A 4 -1.69 17.80 54.85
N GLY A 5 -1.27 17.61 53.60
CA GLY A 5 -0.03 18.15 53.02
C GLY A 5 -0.15 18.37 51.50
N LEU A 6 -0.55 19.59 51.11
CA LEU A 6 -0.52 20.19 49.78
C LEU A 6 0.90 20.74 49.47
N ALA A 7 1.29 20.77 48.19
CA ALA A 7 2.33 21.65 47.64
C ALA A 7 1.91 21.99 46.20
N GLU A 8 1.30 23.15 45.97
CA GLU A 8 1.90 24.47 45.65
C GLU A 8 2.30 24.62 44.17
N ALA A 9 1.43 25.35 43.47
CA ALA A 9 1.62 25.92 42.14
C ALA A 9 2.33 27.26 42.26
N GLN A 10 3.20 27.58 41.30
CA GLN A 10 3.92 28.84 41.23
C GLN A 10 3.38 29.66 40.05
N GLU A 11 2.74 30.79 40.38
CA GLU A 11 2.34 31.85 39.46
C GLU A 11 3.57 32.64 38.99
N ILE A 12 3.60 33.02 37.72
CA ILE A 12 4.43 34.12 37.21
C ILE A 12 3.50 35.11 36.51
N SER A 13 3.28 36.23 37.19
CA SER A 13 2.70 37.46 36.65
C SER A 13 3.83 38.38 36.17
N ILE A 14 3.77 38.86 34.93
CA ILE A 14 4.40 40.13 34.53
C ILE A 14 3.38 40.89 33.69
N SER A 15 3.08 42.10 34.17
CA SER A 15 2.22 43.15 33.64
C SER A 15 2.87 43.93 32.52
N SER A 16 2.04 44.41 31.58
CA SER A 16 1.89 45.82 31.13
C SER A 16 3.15 46.54 30.57
N ASP A 17 3.14 47.34 29.51
CA ASP A 17 2.17 48.21 28.85
C ASP A 17 2.66 48.41 27.39
N ASP A 18 1.77 48.75 26.46
CA ASP A 18 1.85 50.02 25.70
C ASP A 18 0.90 50.00 24.48
N GLU A 19 -0.01 50.96 24.53
CA GLU A 19 -0.94 51.37 23.49
C GLU A 19 -0.20 52.11 22.37
N HIS A 20 -0.68 51.98 21.13
CA HIS A 20 -0.86 53.14 20.25
C HIS A 20 -1.84 52.82 19.11
N GLU A 21 -2.97 53.53 19.14
CA GLU A 21 -3.88 53.75 18.02
C GLU A 21 -3.18 54.51 16.88
N GLU A 22 -3.52 54.20 15.62
CA GLU A 22 -3.95 55.25 14.69
C GLU A 22 -4.82 54.68 13.55
N GLN A 23 -5.97 55.31 13.37
CA GLN A 23 -6.92 55.16 12.25
C GLN A 23 -6.47 56.00 11.05
N LEU A 24 -7.01 55.66 9.86
CA LEU A 24 -7.41 56.50 8.70
C LEU A 24 -7.14 55.70 7.41
N SER A 25 -8.15 55.13 6.74
CA SER A 25 -9.20 55.73 5.90
C SER A 25 -8.80 55.87 4.42
N GLU A 26 -9.79 55.51 3.59
CA GLU A 26 -10.07 55.94 2.22
C GLU A 26 -9.63 55.08 1.01
N GLU A 27 -10.68 54.84 0.23
CA GLU A 27 -10.82 54.33 -1.12
C GLU A 27 -9.81 54.92 -2.11
N ILE A 28 -9.53 54.20 -3.21
CA ILE A 28 -9.72 54.70 -4.57
C ILE A 28 -9.66 53.55 -5.57
N THR A 29 -10.66 53.60 -6.44
CA THR A 29 -10.90 52.93 -7.73
C THR A 29 -9.69 52.85 -8.68
N GLY A 30 -9.68 51.85 -9.58
CA GLY A 30 -9.17 52.10 -10.93
C GLY A 30 -8.47 50.96 -11.66
N ALA A 31 -9.23 50.34 -12.58
CA ALA A 31 -8.86 50.00 -13.96
C ALA A 31 -7.55 49.24 -14.26
N MET A 32 -7.73 48.03 -14.80
CA MET A 32 -6.78 47.34 -15.68
C MET A 32 -6.52 48.11 -16.97
N PRO A 33 -5.31 47.97 -17.55
CA PRO A 33 -5.15 48.03 -18.99
C PRO A 33 -4.58 46.73 -19.57
N THR A 34 -5.25 46.29 -20.63
CA THR A 34 -4.78 45.37 -21.67
C THR A 34 -3.71 46.03 -22.55
N ALA A 35 -2.59 45.36 -22.81
CA ALA A 35 -1.71 45.57 -23.97
C ALA A 35 -0.75 44.36 -24.10
N SER A 36 -0.96 43.45 -25.05
CA SER A 36 -0.33 43.43 -26.39
C SER A 36 1.20 43.32 -26.36
N ALA A 37 1.69 42.08 -26.49
CA ALA A 37 3.11 41.76 -26.65
C ALA A 37 3.51 41.77 -28.14
N GLN A 38 4.35 42.72 -28.52
CA GLN A 38 5.27 42.66 -29.67
C GLN A 38 6.54 43.42 -29.28
N GLY A 39 7.72 42.78 -29.39
CA GLY A 39 8.97 43.51 -29.21
C GLY A 39 10.20 42.68 -28.85
N ASN A 40 10.85 42.15 -29.89
CA ASN A 40 12.30 42.00 -30.06
C ASN A 40 13.25 41.83 -28.85
N LEU A 41 13.87 40.66 -28.84
CA LEU A 41 15.17 40.36 -28.26
C LEU A 41 16.30 41.19 -28.89
N LYS A 42 17.04 41.94 -28.07
CA LYS A 42 18.50 42.18 -28.21
C LYS A 42 19.07 42.35 -26.81
N GLY A 43 20.04 41.51 -26.46
CA GLY A 43 20.50 41.31 -25.09
C GLY A 43 21.56 42.28 -24.60
N THR A 44 22.10 42.00 -23.42
CA THR A 44 23.47 42.36 -23.03
C THR A 44 23.90 41.52 -21.84
N LYS A 45 25.12 40.98 -21.91
CA LYS A 45 25.84 40.35 -20.80
C LYS A 45 26.12 41.38 -19.69
N ARG A 46 25.99 40.96 -18.43
CA ARG A 46 26.78 41.51 -17.32
C ARG A 46 27.01 40.46 -16.23
N SER A 47 28.19 40.55 -15.66
CA SER A 47 28.94 39.59 -14.85
C SER A 47 28.85 39.85 -13.34
N HIS A 48 29.18 38.81 -12.57
CA HIS A 48 29.61 38.75 -11.16
C HIS A 48 28.57 39.01 -10.05
N ALA A 49 28.34 38.01 -9.18
CA ALA A 49 29.04 37.88 -7.88
C ALA A 49 28.63 36.59 -7.14
N GLU A 50 29.59 36.08 -6.36
CA GLU A 50 29.60 34.84 -5.56
C GLU A 50 28.62 34.87 -4.38
N VAL A 51 27.96 33.73 -4.09
CA VAL A 51 27.55 33.31 -2.74
C VAL A 51 27.60 31.76 -2.67
N SER A 52 28.05 31.28 -1.51
CA SER A 52 28.56 29.95 -1.17
C SER A 52 27.58 28.79 -1.10
N ASP A 53 28.10 27.62 -1.49
CA ASP A 53 28.00 26.27 -0.89
C ASP A 53 26.78 25.94 -0.02
N GLY A 54 25.84 25.24 -0.64
CA GLY A 54 25.05 24.19 0.00
C GLY A 54 25.09 22.96 -0.91
N GLU A 55 25.87 21.94 -0.54
CA GLU A 55 25.93 20.65 -1.24
C GLU A 55 24.55 19.95 -1.16
N SER A 56 23.72 20.18 -2.16
CA SER A 56 22.62 19.29 -2.52
C SER A 56 23.18 18.16 -3.37
N CYS A 57 23.14 16.92 -2.87
CA CYS A 57 23.32 15.74 -3.72
C CYS A 57 22.12 15.61 -4.67
N GLU A 58 22.16 16.34 -5.79
CA GLU A 58 21.37 16.01 -6.96
C GLU A 58 21.90 14.68 -7.52
N LEU A 59 21.11 13.62 -7.34
CA LEU A 59 21.30 12.37 -8.06
C LEU A 59 20.87 12.59 -9.51
N GLU A 60 21.82 13.01 -10.35
CA GLU A 60 21.64 12.98 -11.80
C GLU A 60 21.56 11.50 -12.25
N PHE A 61 20.36 11.09 -12.66
CA PHE A 61 20.17 9.82 -13.35
C PHE A 61 20.53 10.01 -14.82
N GLU A 62 21.73 9.61 -15.21
CA GLU A 62 22.11 9.52 -16.61
C GLU A 62 21.17 8.54 -17.34
N GLY A 63 20.55 9.01 -18.42
CA GLY A 63 19.67 8.20 -19.25
C GLY A 63 20.45 7.09 -19.95
N PHE A 64 20.14 5.83 -19.61
CA PHE A 64 20.72 4.67 -20.27
C PHE A 64 19.84 4.22 -21.43
N ASP A 65 20.30 4.47 -22.66
CA ASP A 65 19.99 3.63 -23.81
C ASP A 65 20.86 2.38 -23.73
N SER A 66 20.25 1.19 -23.62
CA SER A 66 20.99 -0.07 -23.74
C SER A 66 20.15 -1.15 -24.43
N ASP A 67 20.19 -1.15 -25.76
CA ASP A 67 20.00 -2.33 -26.59
C ASP A 67 21.33 -3.10 -26.65
N GLU A 68 21.62 -3.96 -25.68
CA GLU A 68 22.57 -5.06 -25.89
C GLU A 68 22.05 -6.36 -25.27
N GLU A 69 21.55 -7.22 -26.15
CA GLU A 69 21.16 -8.60 -25.93
C GLU A 69 22.43 -9.47 -25.76
N PHE A 70 22.75 -9.86 -24.52
CA PHE A 70 23.85 -10.80 -24.26
C PHE A 70 23.38 -11.96 -23.38
N ILE A 71 23.09 -13.10 -24.01
CA ILE A 71 22.89 -14.39 -23.33
C ILE A 71 24.26 -15.09 -23.22
N PRO A 72 24.79 -15.37 -22.03
CA PRO A 72 26.03 -16.13 -21.90
C PRO A 72 25.80 -17.60 -22.30
N ARG A 73 26.53 -18.06 -23.31
CA ARG A 73 26.58 -19.48 -23.72
C ARG A 73 27.28 -20.30 -22.63
N GLY A 74 26.54 -21.18 -21.95
CA GLY A 74 27.13 -22.07 -20.95
C GLY A 74 26.18 -22.98 -20.17
N ALA A 75 24.85 -22.77 -20.23
CA ALA A 75 23.89 -23.66 -19.58
C ALA A 75 23.79 -25.00 -20.36
N LYS A 76 24.31 -26.09 -19.78
CA LYS A 76 24.16 -27.44 -20.32
C LYS A 76 22.69 -27.87 -20.21
N LEU A 77 22.02 -27.97 -21.36
CA LEU A 77 20.71 -28.59 -21.53
C LEU A 77 20.80 -30.09 -21.22
N ALA A 78 20.10 -30.55 -20.18
CA ALA A 78 19.77 -31.95 -20.01
C ALA A 78 18.68 -32.33 -21.03
N ARG A 79 18.89 -33.41 -21.79
CA ARG A 79 17.95 -33.90 -22.81
C ARG A 79 16.67 -34.46 -22.19
N PRO A 80 15.49 -34.20 -22.76
CA PRO A 80 14.28 -34.93 -22.41
C PRO A 80 14.17 -36.22 -23.24
N ALA A 81 14.01 -37.35 -22.57
CA ALA A 81 13.51 -38.57 -23.20
C ALA A 81 11.99 -38.61 -23.02
N LEU A 82 11.28 -38.71 -24.13
CA LEU A 82 9.84 -38.92 -24.21
C LEU A 82 9.47 -40.33 -23.73
N LEU A 83 8.44 -40.43 -22.89
CA LEU A 83 7.31 -41.35 -23.05
C LEU A 83 6.18 -40.95 -22.08
N LEU A 84 5.02 -40.67 -22.66
CA LEU A 84 3.73 -40.45 -21.98
C LEU A 84 3.15 -41.79 -21.55
N GLU A 85 2.63 -41.87 -20.33
CA GLU A 85 1.39 -42.58 -19.94
C GLU A 85 0.87 -41.98 -18.60
N PRO A 86 -0.46 -42.00 -18.35
CA PRO A 86 -1.08 -41.18 -17.32
C PRO A 86 -1.04 -41.87 -15.95
N LEU A 87 -0.34 -41.29 -14.99
CA LEU A 87 -0.36 -41.75 -13.60
C LEU A 87 -1.25 -40.85 -12.73
N THR A 88 -2.30 -41.47 -12.21
CA THR A 88 -3.06 -41.06 -11.03
C THR A 88 -2.10 -40.74 -9.88
N CYS A 89 -2.07 -39.48 -9.42
CA CYS A 89 -1.17 -39.06 -8.34
C CYS A 89 -1.98 -38.77 -7.07
N ALA A 90 -2.11 -39.82 -6.25
CA ALA A 90 -2.41 -39.73 -4.83
C ALA A 90 -1.57 -40.81 -4.13
N ALA A 91 -0.26 -40.55 -3.97
CA ALA A 91 0.61 -41.23 -3.00
C ALA A 91 2.02 -40.61 -2.98
N GLU A 92 2.53 -40.41 -1.76
CA GLU A 92 3.96 -40.44 -1.38
C GLU A 92 4.86 -39.26 -1.76
N CYS A 93 4.69 -38.14 -1.03
CA CYS A 93 5.81 -37.26 -0.66
C CYS A 93 6.34 -37.68 0.72
N GLU A 94 7.00 -38.83 0.82
CA GLU A 94 7.88 -39.14 1.94
C GLU A 94 9.31 -38.73 1.59
N GLY A 95 9.94 -37.82 2.36
CA GLY A 95 11.40 -37.70 2.34
C GLY A 95 12.03 -36.36 2.70
N ALA A 96 11.32 -35.23 2.58
CA ALA A 96 11.83 -33.97 3.13
C ALA A 96 11.32 -33.83 4.57
N LYS A 97 12.11 -34.28 5.55
CA LYS A 97 11.82 -34.01 6.97
C LYS A 97 11.66 -32.51 7.13
N GLN A 98 10.43 -32.04 7.29
CA GLN A 98 10.13 -30.65 7.61
C GLN A 98 10.93 -30.31 8.86
N ARG A 99 11.92 -29.43 8.72
CA ARG A 99 12.68 -28.95 9.86
C ARG A 99 11.72 -28.02 10.61
N PRO A 100 11.33 -28.33 11.85
CA PRO A 100 10.52 -27.39 12.60
C PRO A 100 11.30 -26.09 12.70
N LEU A 101 10.60 -24.96 12.53
CA LEU A 101 11.15 -23.62 12.76
C LEU A 101 12.04 -23.68 14.01
N PRO A 102 13.30 -23.23 13.94
CA PRO A 102 14.16 -23.20 15.11
C PRO A 102 13.37 -22.56 16.25
N SER A 103 13.32 -23.21 17.41
CA SER A 103 12.56 -22.74 18.59
C SER A 103 12.81 -21.26 18.92
N GLN A 104 13.99 -20.77 18.55
CA GLN A 104 14.41 -19.38 18.65
C GLN A 104 13.64 -18.40 17.73
N LEU A 105 13.27 -18.78 16.49
CA LEU A 105 12.44 -17.91 15.63
C LEU A 105 11.00 -17.90 16.14
N GLN A 106 10.45 -19.05 16.54
CA GLN A 106 9.11 -19.11 17.14
C GLN A 106 9.00 -18.24 18.40
N ALA A 107 10.06 -18.16 19.22
CA ALA A 107 10.10 -17.31 20.41
C ALA A 107 10.09 -15.79 20.09
N LEU A 108 10.44 -15.40 18.85
CA LEU A 108 10.46 -14.00 18.40
C LEU A 108 9.16 -13.57 17.69
N LEU A 109 8.30 -14.53 17.31
CA LEU A 109 7.02 -14.30 16.64
C LEU A 109 5.88 -14.25 17.66
N PRO A 110 5.33 -13.06 18.01
CA PRO A 110 4.23 -12.97 18.96
C PRO A 110 2.94 -13.55 18.34
N GLY A 111 2.53 -14.71 18.83
CA GLY A 111 1.19 -15.29 18.63
C GLY A 111 1.09 -16.23 17.42
N LEU A 112 0.97 -17.53 17.69
CA LEU A 112 0.64 -18.63 16.77
C LEU A 112 -0.70 -18.47 16.01
N LEU A 113 -1.39 -17.34 16.14
CA LEU A 113 -2.78 -17.20 15.67
C LEU A 113 -2.91 -16.68 14.23
N LEU A 114 -1.85 -16.19 13.59
CA LEU A 114 -2.03 -15.38 12.37
C LEU A 114 -1.06 -15.63 11.21
N SER A 115 0.01 -16.41 11.38
CA SER A 115 0.81 -16.82 10.22
C SER A 115 0.07 -17.94 9.50
N ALA A 116 -0.43 -17.67 8.29
CA ALA A 116 -1.00 -18.71 7.44
C ALA A 116 0.01 -19.89 7.37
N PRO A 117 -0.42 -21.17 7.39
CA PRO A 117 0.49 -22.31 7.36
C PRO A 117 1.59 -22.21 6.30
N ARG A 118 1.25 -21.63 5.14
CA ARG A 118 2.18 -21.34 4.04
C ARG A 118 3.35 -20.42 4.42
N GLU A 119 3.13 -19.43 5.29
CA GLU A 119 4.18 -18.53 5.77
C GLU A 119 5.16 -19.27 6.69
N LEU A 120 4.65 -20.17 7.54
CA LEU A 120 5.48 -21.01 8.41
C LEU A 120 6.30 -22.01 7.58
N ASP A 121 5.67 -22.66 6.60
CA ASP A 121 6.34 -23.58 5.68
C ASP A 121 7.47 -22.89 4.91
N ALA A 122 7.23 -21.68 4.42
CA ALA A 122 8.26 -20.90 3.73
C ALA A 122 9.39 -20.43 4.65
N ALA A 123 9.10 -20.16 5.93
CA ALA A 123 10.14 -19.84 6.90
C ALA A 123 10.95 -21.09 7.33
N ASN A 124 10.35 -22.29 7.32
CA ASN A 124 11.01 -23.55 7.67
C ASN A 124 12.13 -23.95 6.70
N VAL A 125 12.11 -23.43 5.46
CA VAL A 125 13.09 -23.76 4.41
C VAL A 125 14.28 -22.80 4.34
N LEU A 126 14.37 -21.81 5.23
CA LEU A 126 15.49 -20.87 5.25
C LEU A 126 16.81 -21.57 5.58
N THR A 127 17.89 -21.12 4.93
CA THR A 127 19.26 -21.52 5.31
C THR A 127 19.61 -20.97 6.70
N PRO A 128 20.67 -21.48 7.35
CA PRO A 128 21.16 -20.92 8.61
C PRO A 128 21.45 -19.41 8.53
N GLU A 129 22.08 -18.95 7.44
CA GLU A 129 22.44 -17.54 7.22
C GLU A 129 21.21 -16.67 7.01
N GLN A 130 20.23 -17.16 6.24
CA GLN A 130 18.96 -16.46 6.04
C GLN A 130 18.16 -16.36 7.34
N THR A 131 18.12 -17.44 8.13
CA THR A 131 17.50 -17.43 9.45
C THR A 131 18.20 -16.43 10.37
N GLN A 132 19.52 -16.40 10.35
CA GLN A 132 20.33 -15.46 11.13
C GLN A 132 20.04 -14.00 10.75
N ALA A 133 19.89 -13.70 9.46
CA ALA A 133 19.55 -12.36 8.96
C ALA A 133 18.19 -11.88 9.50
N VAL A 134 17.14 -12.69 9.36
CA VAL A 134 15.80 -12.37 9.87
C VAL A 134 15.82 -12.17 11.39
N GLN A 135 16.47 -13.07 12.12
CA GLN A 135 16.62 -12.97 13.58
C GLN A 135 17.43 -11.75 14.01
N TYR A 136 18.46 -11.38 13.27
CA TYR A 136 19.27 -10.19 13.53
C TYR A 136 18.38 -8.94 13.45
N VAL A 137 17.63 -8.79 12.36
CA VAL A 137 16.75 -7.63 12.20
C VAL A 137 15.65 -7.61 13.26
N ALA A 138 14.96 -8.73 13.51
CA ALA A 138 13.90 -8.81 14.52
C ALA A 138 14.39 -8.41 15.92
N ARG A 139 15.57 -8.90 16.34
CA ARG A 139 16.18 -8.55 17.64
C ARG A 139 16.46 -7.05 17.77
N ASN A 140 16.98 -6.43 16.71
CA ASN A 140 17.30 -4.99 16.69
C ASN A 140 16.05 -4.10 16.55
N ALA A 141 15.04 -4.57 15.83
CA ALA A 141 13.80 -3.85 15.56
C ALA A 141 12.84 -3.83 16.77
N ARG A 142 12.87 -4.88 17.61
CA ARG A 142 11.97 -5.02 18.76
C ARG A 142 12.00 -3.84 19.74
N PRO A 143 13.14 -3.47 20.36
CA PRO A 143 13.15 -2.37 21.33
C PRO A 143 12.78 -1.03 20.69
N LYS A 144 13.18 -0.80 19.43
CA LYS A 144 12.83 0.42 18.68
C LYS A 144 11.32 0.52 18.47
N SER A 145 10.71 -0.58 18.01
CA SER A 145 9.27 -0.64 17.80
C SER A 145 8.49 -0.42 19.09
N GLN A 146 8.91 -1.03 20.19
CA GLN A 146 8.27 -0.85 21.49
C GLN A 146 8.34 0.62 21.95
N ALA A 147 9.48 1.28 21.77
CA ALA A 147 9.65 2.69 22.12
C ALA A 147 8.78 3.64 21.25
N ALA A 148 8.53 3.29 19.99
CA ALA A 148 7.74 4.10 19.06
C ALA A 148 6.22 4.03 19.26
N VAL A 149 5.72 3.05 20.04
CA VAL A 149 4.27 2.81 20.20
C VAL A 149 3.54 4.03 20.75
N GLU A 150 4.04 4.62 21.84
CA GLU A 150 3.36 5.74 22.49
C GLU A 150 3.33 6.99 21.60
N GLY A 151 4.41 7.26 20.87
CA GLY A 151 4.50 8.37 19.93
C GLY A 151 3.46 8.27 18.82
N LEU A 152 3.33 7.07 18.24
CA LEU A 152 2.31 6.78 17.22
C LEU A 152 0.88 6.86 17.77
N GLN A 153 0.64 6.34 18.97
CA GLN A 153 -0.68 6.43 19.61
C GLN A 153 -1.09 7.90 19.83
N ARG A 154 -0.17 8.76 20.27
CA ARG A 154 -0.44 10.21 20.40
C ARG A 154 -0.76 10.86 19.06
N ARG A 155 -0.02 10.53 17.99
CA ARG A 155 -0.29 11.04 16.62
C ARG A 155 -1.68 10.61 16.13
N LEU A 156 -2.04 9.35 16.32
CA LEU A 156 -3.35 8.81 15.94
C LEU A 156 -4.48 9.43 16.77
N ALA A 157 -4.30 9.58 18.09
CA ALA A 157 -5.28 10.20 18.98
C ALA A 157 -5.56 11.66 18.60
N LYS A 158 -4.54 12.41 18.15
CA LYS A 158 -4.71 13.78 17.63
C LYS A 158 -5.66 13.85 16.43
N TRP A 159 -5.81 12.77 15.67
CA TRP A 159 -6.76 12.66 14.55
C TRP A 159 -8.10 12.02 14.95
N GLY A 160 -8.30 11.79 16.25
CA GLY A 160 -9.52 11.18 16.79
C GLY A 160 -9.59 9.66 16.66
N TYR A 161 -8.48 8.99 16.35
CA TYR A 161 -8.43 7.53 16.32
C TYR A 161 -8.29 6.94 17.73
N GLY A 162 -9.01 5.86 18.01
CA GLY A 162 -8.97 5.15 19.29
C GLY A 162 -7.65 4.39 19.54
N HIS A 163 -7.41 4.00 20.79
CA HIS A 163 -6.18 3.33 21.24
C HIS A 163 -5.87 1.99 20.55
N ASP A 164 -6.88 1.30 20.03
CA ASP A 164 -6.74 0.02 19.31
C ASP A 164 -6.35 0.19 17.83
N THR A 165 -6.43 1.42 17.30
CA THR A 165 -6.13 1.74 15.90
C THR A 165 -4.72 1.33 15.52
N LEU A 166 -3.72 1.64 16.36
CA LEU A 166 -2.34 1.29 16.05
C LEU A 166 -2.15 -0.24 15.93
N ALA A 167 -2.82 -1.02 16.78
CA ALA A 167 -2.75 -2.47 16.72
C ALA A 167 -3.37 -3.00 15.42
N LYS A 168 -4.48 -2.41 14.95
CA LYS A 168 -5.09 -2.73 13.65
C LYS A 168 -4.17 -2.37 12.48
N VAL A 169 -3.50 -1.21 12.52
CA VAL A 169 -2.53 -0.78 11.51
C VAL A 169 -1.32 -1.73 11.44
N LEU A 170 -0.71 -2.04 12.59
CA LEU A 170 0.41 -2.98 12.65
C LEU A 170 0.00 -4.38 12.18
N ARG A 171 -1.20 -4.84 12.54
CA ARG A 171 -1.75 -6.10 12.04
C ARG A 171 -1.90 -6.09 10.53
N TYR A 172 -2.46 -5.03 9.96
CA TYR A 172 -2.59 -4.90 8.51
C TYR A 172 -1.23 -4.96 7.80
N ILE A 173 -0.21 -4.23 8.30
CA ILE A 173 1.14 -4.30 7.73
C ILE A 173 1.71 -5.73 7.80
N ARG A 174 1.58 -6.36 8.96
CA ARG A 174 2.09 -7.71 9.21
C ARG A 174 1.42 -8.75 8.33
N ASP A 175 0.09 -8.73 8.22
CA ASP A 175 -0.69 -9.86 7.71
C ASP A 175 -1.25 -9.63 6.30
N GLU A 176 -1.52 -8.38 5.90
CA GLU A 176 -2.42 -8.08 4.78
C GLU A 176 -1.78 -7.19 3.69
N ALA A 177 -1.00 -6.17 4.06
CA ALA A 177 -0.40 -5.21 3.13
C ALA A 177 0.45 -5.90 2.05
N PRO A 178 0.15 -5.76 0.74
CA PRO A 178 0.82 -6.55 -0.28
C PRO A 178 2.33 -6.32 -0.33
N ILE A 179 3.11 -7.39 -0.46
CA ILE A 179 4.54 -7.31 -0.80
C ILE A 179 4.65 -7.58 -2.30
N VAL A 180 5.24 -6.64 -3.03
CA VAL A 180 5.30 -6.70 -4.49
C VAL A 180 6.71 -6.53 -5.03
N ILE A 181 6.96 -7.03 -6.23
CA ILE A 181 8.19 -6.81 -6.99
C ILE A 181 7.81 -6.15 -8.31
N HIS A 182 8.18 -4.89 -8.50
CA HIS A 182 8.03 -4.21 -9.79
C HIS A 182 9.01 -4.79 -10.82
N THR A 183 8.53 -4.95 -12.04
CA THR A 183 9.30 -5.56 -13.13
C THR A 183 8.79 -5.09 -14.49
N ASP A 184 9.66 -5.07 -15.49
CA ASP A 184 9.26 -4.83 -16.88
C ASP A 184 9.06 -6.18 -17.58
N LEU A 185 7.81 -6.66 -17.63
CA LEU A 185 7.51 -7.95 -18.23
C LEU A 185 7.78 -7.97 -19.73
N SER A 186 7.82 -6.82 -20.40
CA SER A 186 8.21 -6.75 -21.82
C SER A 186 9.65 -7.23 -22.04
N LYS A 187 10.52 -7.02 -21.05
CA LYS A 187 11.93 -7.44 -21.08
C LYS A 187 12.16 -8.81 -20.44
N ARG A 188 11.29 -9.22 -19.50
CA ARG A 188 11.56 -10.35 -18.60
C ARG A 188 10.71 -11.60 -18.84
N VAL A 189 9.54 -11.51 -19.48
CA VAL A 189 8.60 -12.65 -19.58
C VAL A 189 9.23 -13.90 -20.23
N LYS A 190 10.10 -13.72 -21.24
CA LYS A 190 10.80 -14.84 -21.89
C LYS A 190 11.77 -15.55 -20.95
N ALA A 191 12.47 -14.81 -20.10
CA ALA A 191 13.35 -15.42 -19.09
C ALA A 191 12.52 -16.09 -18.00
N PHE A 192 11.42 -15.45 -17.58
CA PHE A 192 10.52 -16.00 -16.56
C PHE A 192 9.81 -17.27 -17.03
N SER A 193 9.51 -17.43 -18.32
CA SER A 193 8.92 -18.67 -18.85
C SER A 193 9.93 -19.81 -18.97
N GLN A 194 11.22 -19.52 -18.86
CA GLN A 194 12.31 -20.50 -18.93
C GLN A 194 12.90 -20.84 -17.55
N ASP A 195 12.47 -20.14 -16.50
CA ASP A 195 12.92 -20.36 -15.13
C ASP A 195 11.72 -20.68 -14.24
N THR A 196 11.97 -21.45 -13.19
CA THR A 196 10.98 -21.72 -12.15
C THR A 196 11.04 -20.70 -11.01
N HIS A 197 12.11 -19.92 -10.93
CA HIS A 197 12.39 -19.00 -9.83
C HIS A 197 12.60 -17.56 -10.29
N TYR A 198 12.20 -16.62 -9.42
CA TYR A 198 12.67 -15.25 -9.48
C TYR A 198 14.11 -15.16 -8.95
N ARG A 199 15.00 -14.63 -9.79
CA ARG A 199 16.44 -14.56 -9.58
C ARG A 199 16.89 -13.18 -9.13
N ASN A 200 17.88 -13.10 -8.25
CA ASN A 200 18.47 -11.82 -7.87
C ASN A 200 19.55 -11.36 -8.88
N GLN A 201 20.09 -10.15 -8.66
CA GLN A 201 21.11 -9.55 -9.51
C GLN A 201 22.44 -10.34 -9.52
N PHE A 202 22.81 -11.00 -8.44
CA PHE A 202 24.04 -11.81 -8.38
C PHE A 202 23.96 -13.05 -9.27
N GLU A 203 22.75 -13.58 -9.48
CA GLU A 203 22.48 -14.70 -10.38
C GLU A 203 22.40 -14.25 -11.83
N THR A 204 21.66 -13.16 -12.11
CA THR A 204 21.35 -12.74 -13.49
C THR A 204 22.36 -11.78 -14.08
N ARG A 205 23.10 -11.04 -13.25
CA ARG A 205 23.91 -9.87 -13.63
C ARG A 205 23.12 -8.77 -14.34
N THR A 206 21.80 -8.73 -14.15
CA THR A 206 20.93 -7.70 -14.72
C THR A 206 20.23 -6.91 -13.62
N THR A 207 20.01 -5.62 -13.86
CA THR A 207 19.35 -4.71 -12.92
C THR A 207 18.79 -3.51 -13.67
N SER A 208 17.80 -2.84 -13.08
CA SER A 208 17.40 -1.49 -13.48
C SER A 208 17.90 -0.41 -12.50
N GLY A 209 18.68 -0.81 -11.49
CA GLY A 209 19.39 0.06 -10.55
C GLY A 209 20.90 -0.02 -10.73
N SER A 210 21.67 0.06 -9.64
CA SER A 210 23.13 0.00 -9.71
C SER A 210 23.63 -1.39 -10.13
N SER A 211 24.43 -1.46 -11.20
CA SER A 211 25.08 -2.68 -11.69
C SER A 211 26.36 -3.06 -10.92
N ASP A 212 26.79 -2.22 -9.97
CA ASP A 212 28.01 -2.39 -9.19
C ASP A 212 27.84 -3.46 -8.09
N MET A 213 28.42 -4.63 -8.33
CA MET A 213 28.36 -5.78 -7.40
C MET A 213 29.04 -5.51 -6.07
N SER A 214 30.07 -4.66 -6.05
CA SER A 214 30.79 -4.32 -4.82
C SER A 214 29.95 -3.41 -3.94
N LYS A 215 29.30 -2.39 -4.53
CA LYS A 215 28.31 -1.56 -3.82
C LYS A 215 27.15 -2.40 -3.31
N ARG A 216 26.64 -3.34 -4.13
CA ARG A 216 25.54 -4.21 -3.71
C ARG A 216 25.91 -5.08 -2.51
N LYS A 217 27.12 -5.66 -2.51
CA LYS A 217 27.64 -6.40 -1.36
C LYS A 217 27.78 -5.51 -0.12
N ALA A 218 28.30 -4.29 -0.28
CA ALA A 218 28.42 -3.35 0.83
C ALA A 218 27.07 -2.94 1.43
N TRP A 219 26.02 -2.81 0.61
CA TRP A 219 24.66 -2.58 1.11
C TRP A 219 24.12 -3.78 1.89
N GLU A 220 24.31 -4.99 1.37
CA GLU A 220 23.93 -6.21 2.08
C GLU A 220 24.70 -6.40 3.39
N ASP A 221 25.99 -6.06 3.43
CA ASP A 221 26.79 -6.08 4.66
C ASP A 221 26.30 -5.04 5.69
N ARG A 222 25.94 -3.83 5.25
CA ARG A 222 25.34 -2.84 6.17
C ARG A 222 24.01 -3.31 6.76
N LEU A 223 23.18 -3.97 5.95
CA LEU A 223 21.88 -4.49 6.38
C LEU A 223 22.01 -5.77 7.22
N PHE A 224 22.96 -6.63 6.88
CA PHE A 224 23.14 -7.98 7.44
C PHE A 224 24.63 -8.23 7.69
N PRO A 225 25.23 -7.58 8.71
CA PRO A 225 26.68 -7.55 8.91
C PRO A 225 27.34 -8.92 8.84
N GLN A 226 28.13 -9.13 7.79
CA GLN A 226 28.90 -10.34 7.48
C GLN A 226 28.07 -11.63 7.31
N ILE A 227 26.74 -11.57 7.33
CA ILE A 227 25.87 -12.75 7.25
C ILE A 227 25.91 -13.36 5.85
N TYR A 228 26.01 -12.52 4.82
CA TYR A 228 25.97 -12.93 3.41
C TYR A 228 27.32 -12.97 2.70
N ASP A 229 28.44 -12.84 3.40
CA ASP A 229 29.76 -12.74 2.74
C ASP A 229 30.14 -13.99 1.94
N ASN A 230 29.80 -15.16 2.47
CA ASN A 230 30.23 -16.46 1.93
C ASN A 230 29.08 -17.31 1.39
N VAL A 231 27.88 -16.74 1.21
CA VAL A 231 26.74 -17.50 0.68
C VAL A 231 26.77 -17.60 -0.84
N GLN A 232 26.12 -18.63 -1.37
CA GLN A 232 25.89 -18.73 -2.81
C GLN A 232 24.98 -17.61 -3.30
N ASN A 233 25.15 -17.19 -4.56
CA ASN A 233 24.33 -16.13 -5.16
C ASN A 233 22.83 -16.43 -5.05
N PHE A 234 22.41 -17.69 -5.19
CA PHE A 234 21.02 -18.13 -5.04
C PHE A 234 20.43 -17.81 -3.65
N ASP A 235 21.23 -18.00 -2.61
CA ASP A 235 20.83 -17.83 -1.20
C ASP A 235 20.85 -16.36 -0.76
N ARG A 236 21.39 -15.46 -1.59
CA ARG A 236 21.35 -14.02 -1.32
C ARG A 236 19.93 -13.47 -1.43
N VAL A 237 19.76 -12.39 -0.70
CA VAL A 237 18.49 -11.68 -0.53
C VAL A 237 17.95 -11.15 -1.86
N LYS A 238 16.63 -11.22 -2.01
CA LYS A 238 15.85 -10.67 -3.13
C LYS A 238 15.14 -9.41 -2.65
N TYR A 239 14.73 -8.55 -3.57
CA TYR A 239 14.27 -7.20 -3.23
C TYR A 239 12.90 -6.91 -3.85
N GLY A 240 12.05 -6.28 -3.05
CA GLY A 240 10.73 -5.83 -3.43
C GLY A 240 10.34 -4.59 -2.65
N VAL A 241 9.04 -4.33 -2.58
CA VAL A 241 8.46 -3.16 -1.91
C VAL A 241 7.16 -3.52 -1.21
N LEU A 242 6.92 -2.90 -0.06
CA LEU A 242 5.68 -3.01 0.68
C LEU A 242 4.67 -2.00 0.12
N ASN A 243 3.56 -2.50 -0.41
CA ASN A 243 2.43 -1.69 -0.84
C ASN A 243 1.52 -1.35 0.34
N ALA A 244 2.03 -0.53 1.28
CA ALA A 244 1.32 -0.21 2.52
C ALA A 244 -0.04 0.49 2.30
N VAL A 245 -0.22 1.17 1.16
CA VAL A 245 -1.46 1.88 0.83
C VAL A 245 -2.38 1.09 -0.12
N ASN A 246 -2.05 -0.18 -0.40
CA ASN A 246 -2.82 -1.08 -1.25
C ASN A 246 -3.12 -0.50 -2.65
N ASP A 247 -2.23 0.34 -3.20
CA ASP A 247 -2.43 0.95 -4.52
C ASP A 247 -2.53 -0.17 -5.58
N PRO A 248 -3.62 -0.27 -6.35
CA PRO A 248 -3.81 -1.29 -7.38
C PRO A 248 -2.80 -1.19 -8.54
N ARG A 249 -2.06 -0.10 -8.64
CA ARG A 249 -0.93 0.07 -9.58
C ARG A 249 0.41 -0.32 -8.96
N GLY A 250 0.39 -0.85 -7.73
CA GLY A 250 1.58 -1.04 -6.91
C GLY A 250 2.16 0.29 -6.48
N ILE A 251 3.42 0.28 -6.07
CA ILE A 251 4.17 1.50 -5.70
C ILE A 251 4.77 2.20 -6.93
N LEU A 252 3.91 2.53 -7.91
CA LEU A 252 4.34 2.95 -9.25
C LEU A 252 5.11 4.27 -9.25
N SER A 253 4.76 5.22 -8.38
CA SER A 253 5.36 6.56 -8.38
C SER A 253 6.88 6.55 -8.17
N VAL A 254 7.36 5.70 -7.25
CA VAL A 254 8.78 5.62 -6.86
C VAL A 254 9.49 4.35 -7.32
N ALA A 255 8.77 3.30 -7.71
CA ALA A 255 9.37 2.07 -8.24
C ALA A 255 9.30 1.96 -9.78
N LYS A 256 8.86 3.01 -10.48
CA LYS A 256 8.69 3.04 -11.95
C LYS A 256 9.92 2.56 -12.73
N GLN A 257 11.12 2.85 -12.22
CA GLN A 257 12.39 2.48 -12.84
C GLN A 257 12.58 0.95 -12.98
N TYR A 258 11.93 0.16 -12.13
CA TYR A 258 11.99 -1.30 -12.20
C TYR A 258 11.00 -1.89 -13.20
N GLY A 259 10.00 -1.10 -13.61
CA GLY A 259 8.98 -1.47 -14.58
C GLY A 259 7.60 -0.95 -14.17
N GLN A 260 6.65 -1.09 -15.10
CA GLN A 260 5.24 -0.71 -14.87
C GLN A 260 4.36 -1.91 -14.49
N ASP A 261 4.88 -3.13 -14.60
CA ASP A 261 4.19 -4.36 -14.21
C ASP A 261 4.72 -4.79 -12.82
N TYR A 262 4.00 -5.62 -12.08
CA TYR A 262 4.51 -6.14 -10.81
C TYR A 262 4.01 -7.54 -10.47
N LEU A 263 4.77 -8.21 -9.61
CA LEU A 263 4.45 -9.51 -9.06
C LEU A 263 3.96 -9.33 -7.63
N VAL A 264 2.80 -9.88 -7.28
CA VAL A 264 2.30 -9.92 -5.89
C VAL A 264 2.78 -11.21 -5.24
N LEU A 265 3.40 -11.11 -4.06
CA LEU A 265 3.98 -12.25 -3.36
C LEU A 265 3.04 -12.83 -2.29
N ARG A 266 3.18 -14.13 -2.02
CA ARG A 266 2.57 -14.87 -0.90
C ARG A 266 3.58 -15.82 -0.26
N GLY A 267 3.38 -16.18 1.02
CA GLY A 267 4.27 -17.14 1.68
C GLY A 267 5.69 -16.58 1.84
N VAL A 268 5.83 -15.28 2.07
CA VAL A 268 7.13 -14.60 2.20
C VAL A 268 7.26 -13.75 3.45
N ARG A 269 6.19 -13.41 4.14
CA ARG A 269 6.17 -12.42 5.22
C ARG A 269 7.11 -12.77 6.36
N LEU A 270 7.06 -14.02 6.84
CA LEU A 270 7.91 -14.47 7.95
C LEU A 270 9.41 -14.56 7.61
N ARG A 271 9.76 -14.44 6.33
CA ARG A 271 11.13 -14.42 5.82
C ARG A 271 11.47 -13.11 5.12
N THR A 272 10.79 -12.03 5.51
CA THR A 272 11.09 -10.69 5.02
C THR A 272 11.59 -9.78 6.11
N THR A 273 12.52 -8.89 5.75
CA THR A 273 12.84 -7.70 6.52
C THR A 273 12.51 -6.47 5.69
N PHE A 274 12.44 -5.32 6.36
CA PHE A 274 11.97 -4.08 5.77
C PHE A 274 12.97 -2.98 6.06
N SER A 275 13.08 -2.02 5.15
CA SER A 275 13.77 -0.75 5.38
C SER A 275 12.78 0.40 5.26
N ASP A 276 12.93 1.43 6.10
CA ASP A 276 12.07 2.63 6.07
C ASP A 276 12.22 3.49 4.80
N ARG A 277 13.22 3.15 3.97
CA ARG A 277 13.66 3.81 2.72
C ARG A 277 14.51 2.84 1.88
N ASP A 278 15.03 3.32 0.75
CA ASP A 278 15.96 2.58 -0.11
C ASP A 278 17.20 2.05 0.65
N SER A 279 17.51 0.76 0.47
CA SER A 279 18.64 0.09 1.10
C SER A 279 20.02 0.64 0.75
N CYS A 280 20.14 1.43 -0.31
CA CYS A 280 21.39 2.13 -0.63
C CYS A 280 21.72 3.24 0.38
N THR A 281 20.74 3.69 1.17
CA THR A 281 20.89 4.70 2.21
C THR A 281 20.96 4.08 3.62
N ALA A 282 21.36 4.86 4.62
CA ALA A 282 21.36 4.42 6.02
C ALA A 282 19.93 4.51 6.60
N GLY A 283 19.12 3.48 6.37
CA GLY A 283 17.76 3.35 6.88
C GLY A 283 17.65 2.56 8.20
N GLN A 284 16.47 2.59 8.80
CA GLN A 284 16.12 1.69 9.90
C GLN A 284 15.49 0.41 9.36
N GLN A 285 15.90 -0.72 9.93
CA GLN A 285 15.37 -2.03 9.57
C GLN A 285 14.28 -2.49 10.52
N ALA A 286 13.24 -3.10 9.96
CA ALA A 286 12.15 -3.74 10.68
C ALA A 286 11.93 -5.19 10.24
N SER A 287 11.20 -5.91 11.09
CA SER A 287 10.58 -7.21 10.75
C SER A 287 9.06 -7.02 10.71
N CYS A 288 8.33 -7.99 10.15
CA CYS A 288 6.87 -7.96 10.09
C CYS A 288 6.23 -7.73 11.47
N GLU A 289 6.83 -8.27 12.52
CA GLU A 289 6.33 -8.24 13.89
C GLU A 289 6.71 -6.93 14.61
N TRP A 290 7.81 -6.31 14.20
CA TRP A 290 8.41 -5.15 14.85
C TRP A 290 8.59 -4.02 13.85
N TYR A 291 7.47 -3.40 13.47
CA TYR A 291 7.42 -2.38 12.41
C TYR A 291 7.07 -0.95 12.90
N ALA A 292 6.68 -0.79 14.17
CA ALA A 292 6.16 0.50 14.68
C ALA A 292 7.15 1.67 14.51
N HIS A 293 8.44 1.46 14.73
CA HIS A 293 9.43 2.54 14.54
C HIS A 293 9.61 2.97 13.08
N VAL A 294 9.29 2.09 12.12
CA VAL A 294 9.25 2.45 10.69
C VAL A 294 8.01 3.30 10.40
N LEU A 295 6.84 2.93 10.93
CA LEU A 295 5.63 3.77 10.84
C LEU A 295 5.82 5.14 11.50
N GLU A 296 6.60 5.23 12.57
CA GLU A 296 6.88 6.52 13.21
C GLU A 296 7.61 7.49 12.26
N LYS A 297 8.38 6.97 11.31
CA LYS A 297 9.06 7.78 10.27
C LYS A 297 8.16 8.25 9.14
N TYR A 298 6.92 7.76 9.08
CA TYR A 298 5.97 8.21 8.08
C TYR A 298 5.58 9.65 8.38
N THR A 299 5.43 10.46 7.33
CA THR A 299 4.78 11.76 7.42
C THR A 299 3.34 11.58 7.92
N ASP A 300 2.73 12.67 8.38
CA ASP A 300 1.32 12.61 8.82
C ASP A 300 0.39 12.17 7.68
N ALA A 301 0.67 12.57 6.43
CA ALA A 301 -0.10 12.15 5.27
C ALA A 301 0.04 10.65 4.98
N GLU A 302 1.27 10.13 4.99
CA GLU A 302 1.53 8.70 4.78
C GLU A 302 0.89 7.84 5.88
N LEU A 303 1.05 8.23 7.15
CA LEU A 303 0.49 7.48 8.29
C LEU A 303 -1.04 7.51 8.28
N GLN A 304 -1.66 8.65 7.95
CA GLN A 304 -3.11 8.74 7.76
C GLN A 304 -3.57 7.82 6.62
N ALA A 305 -2.91 7.85 5.47
CA ALA A 305 -3.26 7.02 4.31
C ALA A 305 -3.22 5.52 4.65
N VAL A 306 -2.13 5.06 5.29
CA VAL A 306 -2.03 3.66 5.74
C VAL A 306 -3.06 3.33 6.81
N THR A 307 -3.39 4.26 7.70
CA THR A 307 -4.42 4.06 8.73
C THR A 307 -5.80 3.89 8.10
N GLU A 308 -6.20 4.80 7.20
CA GLU A 308 -7.48 4.76 6.49
C GLU A 308 -7.61 3.45 5.68
N VAL A 309 -6.52 3.01 5.03
CA VAL A 309 -6.49 1.72 4.35
C VAL A 309 -6.63 0.59 5.34
N ALA A 310 -5.81 0.52 6.40
CA ALA A 310 -5.82 -0.56 7.39
C ALA A 310 -7.19 -0.73 8.08
N LEU A 311 -7.89 0.36 8.37
CA LEU A 311 -9.24 0.35 8.96
C LEU A 311 -10.34 0.00 7.94
N GLY A 312 -10.03 0.02 6.64
CA GLY A 312 -10.98 -0.22 5.58
C GLY A 312 -11.91 0.96 5.31
N ASP A 313 -11.53 2.15 5.77
CA ASP A 313 -12.22 3.41 5.46
C ASP A 313 -11.96 3.80 4.00
N ARG A 314 -10.79 3.42 3.48
CA ARG A 314 -10.43 3.46 2.07
C ARG A 314 -9.99 2.10 1.60
N LEU A 315 -10.35 1.74 0.37
CA LEU A 315 -9.89 0.51 -0.26
C LEU A 315 -8.38 0.58 -0.58
N PHE A 316 -7.93 1.74 -1.05
CA PHE A 316 -6.55 2.06 -1.35
C PHE A 316 -6.30 3.58 -1.33
N VAL A 317 -5.03 3.96 -1.31
CA VAL A 317 -4.55 5.33 -1.59
C VAL A 317 -3.48 5.26 -2.67
N ASP A 318 -3.33 6.33 -3.46
CA ASP A 318 -2.28 6.42 -4.48
C ASP A 318 -0.91 6.45 -3.81
N SER A 319 -0.01 5.63 -4.34
CA SER A 319 1.34 5.44 -3.83
C SER A 319 2.19 6.71 -3.84
N SER A 320 1.83 7.75 -4.59
CA SER A 320 2.49 9.06 -4.56
C SER A 320 2.47 9.73 -3.20
N VAL A 321 1.53 9.37 -2.30
CA VAL A 321 1.57 9.85 -0.91
C VAL A 321 2.87 9.42 -0.20
N LEU A 322 3.45 8.27 -0.61
CA LEU A 322 4.70 7.72 -0.07
C LEU A 322 5.96 8.35 -0.67
N ASP A 323 5.82 9.24 -1.66
CA ASP A 323 6.96 9.93 -2.30
C ASP A 323 7.52 11.04 -1.40
N THR A 324 6.78 11.43 -0.36
CA THR A 324 7.04 12.62 0.45
C THR A 324 8.10 12.42 1.54
N ALA A 325 8.44 11.18 1.89
CA ALA A 325 9.45 10.87 2.90
C ALA A 325 10.88 10.77 2.31
N ALA A 326 11.88 11.03 3.16
CA ALA A 326 13.32 11.08 2.89
C ALA A 326 13.92 9.80 2.26
N GLY A 327 13.58 9.53 1.00
CA GLY A 327 14.12 8.42 0.20
C GLY A 327 13.08 7.45 -0.38
N GLY A 328 11.79 7.77 -0.38
CA GLY A 328 10.79 7.00 -1.13
C GLY A 328 10.27 5.71 -0.47
N TYR A 329 10.01 4.69 -1.31
CA TYR A 329 9.25 3.48 -0.96
C TYR A 329 9.86 2.64 0.17
N LYS A 330 9.00 1.82 0.79
CA LYS A 330 9.39 0.92 1.89
C LYS A 330 9.90 -0.39 1.31
N GLU A 331 11.21 -0.47 1.18
CA GLU A 331 11.89 -1.60 0.56
C GLU A 331 11.73 -2.86 1.41
N VAL A 332 11.54 -3.99 0.74
CA VAL A 332 11.42 -5.31 1.35
C VAL A 332 12.58 -6.18 0.90
N GLN A 333 13.28 -6.76 1.87
CA GLN A 333 14.30 -7.77 1.65
C GLN A 333 13.68 -9.15 1.88
N ILE A 334 13.74 -10.01 0.88
CA ILE A 334 13.11 -11.32 0.84
C ILE A 334 14.19 -12.39 0.94
N HIS A 335 14.19 -13.14 2.04
CA HIS A 335 15.17 -14.17 2.32
C HIS A 335 14.70 -15.54 1.80
N GLY A 336 15.62 -16.31 1.20
CA GLY A 336 15.30 -17.61 0.60
C GLY A 336 14.93 -17.53 -0.89
N GLU A 337 14.46 -18.65 -1.42
CA GLU A 337 14.09 -18.79 -2.84
C GLU A 337 12.72 -18.17 -3.15
N LEU A 338 12.48 -17.82 -4.42
CA LEU A 338 11.18 -17.35 -4.90
C LEU A 338 10.73 -18.16 -6.11
N GLU A 339 10.29 -19.39 -5.88
CA GLU A 339 9.63 -20.20 -6.90
C GLU A 339 8.30 -19.56 -7.34
N PHE A 340 8.11 -19.33 -8.64
CA PHE A 340 6.96 -18.60 -9.18
C PHE A 340 5.62 -19.25 -8.80
N LYS A 341 5.50 -20.57 -9.00
CA LYS A 341 4.27 -21.33 -8.74
C LYS A 341 3.84 -21.28 -7.27
N LYS A 342 4.81 -21.30 -6.35
CA LYS A 342 4.55 -21.31 -4.90
C LYS A 342 4.32 -19.91 -4.35
N HIS A 343 5.16 -18.95 -4.76
CA HIS A 343 5.29 -17.66 -4.07
C HIS A 343 4.63 -16.49 -4.79
N LEU A 344 4.17 -16.64 -6.03
CA LEU A 344 3.35 -15.61 -6.66
C LEU A 344 1.87 -15.82 -6.33
N GLU A 345 1.25 -14.76 -5.83
CA GLU A 345 -0.19 -14.67 -5.67
C GLU A 345 -0.86 -14.22 -6.96
N ALA A 346 -0.28 -13.22 -7.63
CA ALA A 346 -0.78 -12.69 -8.89
C ALA A 346 0.35 -12.04 -9.70
N VAL A 347 0.17 -12.01 -11.02
CA VAL A 347 0.95 -11.17 -11.93
C VAL A 347 0.06 -10.00 -12.34
N VAL A 348 0.51 -8.79 -12.09
CA VAL A 348 -0.24 -7.57 -12.42
C VAL A 348 0.43 -6.84 -13.57
N VAL A 349 -0.30 -6.65 -14.67
CA VAL A 349 0.20 -5.97 -15.87
C VAL A 349 -0.42 -4.61 -16.05
N HIS A 350 0.38 -3.66 -16.53
CA HIS A 350 -0.11 -2.34 -16.88
C HIS A 350 -1.22 -2.43 -17.96
N HIS A 351 -2.26 -1.60 -17.87
CA HIS A 351 -3.42 -1.68 -18.77
C HIS A 351 -3.05 -1.55 -20.25
N SER A 352 -1.98 -0.78 -20.56
CA SER A 352 -1.44 -0.65 -21.93
C SER A 352 -1.00 -1.98 -22.57
N ARG A 353 -0.83 -3.05 -21.79
CA ARG A 353 -0.45 -4.37 -22.29
C ARG A 353 -1.61 -5.12 -22.95
N GLN A 354 -2.85 -4.93 -22.50
CA GLN A 354 -4.01 -5.79 -22.84
C GLN A 354 -4.21 -6.07 -24.34
N LYS A 355 -3.84 -5.13 -25.21
CA LYS A 355 -4.04 -5.23 -26.67
C LYS A 355 -2.76 -5.55 -27.44
N THR A 356 -1.81 -6.23 -26.81
CA THR A 356 -0.49 -6.53 -27.39
C THR A 356 -0.22 -8.03 -27.44
N LYS A 357 0.66 -8.47 -28.35
CA LYS A 357 1.16 -9.86 -28.37
C LYS A 357 1.87 -10.26 -27.07
N LEU A 358 2.46 -9.27 -26.39
CA LEU A 358 3.10 -9.45 -25.09
C LEU A 358 2.10 -9.93 -24.04
N PHE A 359 0.86 -9.41 -24.05
CA PHE A 359 -0.17 -9.86 -23.10
C PHE A 359 -0.47 -11.36 -23.27
N SER A 360 -0.59 -11.85 -24.50
CA SER A 360 -0.77 -13.30 -24.75
C SER A 360 0.38 -14.14 -24.20
N ALA A 361 1.63 -13.69 -24.37
CA ALA A 361 2.80 -14.39 -23.81
C ALA A 361 2.82 -14.38 -22.28
N ILE A 362 2.40 -13.28 -21.65
CA ILE A 362 2.26 -13.19 -20.19
C ILE A 362 1.14 -14.11 -19.71
N THR A 363 0.00 -14.15 -20.41
CA THR A 363 -1.12 -15.06 -20.10
C THR A 363 -0.68 -16.51 -20.13
N GLU A 364 -0.01 -16.94 -21.20
CA GLU A 364 0.51 -18.32 -21.34
C GLU A 364 1.49 -18.67 -20.20
N TRP A 365 2.39 -17.75 -19.86
CA TRP A 365 3.30 -17.94 -18.73
C TRP A 365 2.54 -18.09 -17.41
N CYS A 366 1.57 -17.20 -17.14
CA CYS A 366 0.74 -17.23 -15.93
C CYS A 366 -0.07 -18.54 -15.83
N GLU A 367 -0.64 -19.01 -16.93
CA GLU A 367 -1.33 -20.31 -17.02
C GLU A 367 -0.39 -21.47 -16.69
N THR A 368 0.83 -21.45 -17.22
CA THR A 368 1.86 -22.48 -16.99
C THR A 368 2.23 -22.60 -15.51
N ILE A 369 2.38 -21.47 -14.82
CA ILE A 369 2.69 -21.45 -13.38
C ILE A 369 1.45 -21.53 -12.49
N GLY A 370 0.24 -21.49 -13.07
CA GLY A 370 -1.02 -21.57 -12.34
C GLY A 370 -1.38 -20.29 -11.57
N VAL A 371 -0.84 -19.14 -11.95
CA VAL A 371 -1.00 -17.86 -11.24
C VAL A 371 -2.00 -16.96 -11.98
N PRO A 372 -2.91 -16.25 -11.28
CA PRO A 372 -3.78 -15.25 -11.88
C PRO A 372 -3.02 -14.12 -12.59
N LEU A 373 -3.43 -13.81 -13.81
CA LEU A 373 -3.05 -12.58 -14.50
C LEU A 373 -4.12 -11.52 -14.24
N VAL A 374 -3.69 -10.39 -13.70
CA VAL A 374 -4.55 -9.27 -13.35
C VAL A 374 -4.12 -8.05 -14.15
N CYS A 375 -5.09 -7.34 -14.73
CA CYS A 375 -4.81 -6.07 -15.37
C CYS A 375 -4.95 -4.93 -14.38
N MET A 376 -3.99 -4.01 -14.39
CA MET A 376 -4.15 -2.75 -13.68
C MET A 376 -5.40 -2.03 -14.19
N PRO A 377 -6.12 -1.36 -13.28
CA PRO A 377 -7.22 -0.49 -13.66
C PRO A 377 -6.72 0.67 -14.52
N GLU A 378 -7.58 1.16 -15.41
CA GLU A 378 -7.34 2.46 -16.05
C GLU A 378 -7.64 3.53 -15.00
N TYR A 379 -6.62 4.28 -14.61
CA TYR A 379 -6.83 5.43 -13.72
C TYR A 379 -7.22 6.63 -14.58
N CYS A 380 -8.36 7.23 -14.30
CA CYS A 380 -8.55 8.63 -14.68
C CYS A 380 -7.75 9.45 -13.69
N ASP A 381 -6.61 9.98 -14.12
CA ASP A 381 -5.82 10.99 -13.39
C ASP A 381 -6.58 12.32 -13.16
N GLY A 382 -7.87 12.36 -13.48
CA GLY A 382 -8.72 13.54 -13.38
C GLY A 382 -8.48 14.57 -14.49
N THR A 383 -7.48 14.39 -15.35
CA THR A 383 -7.16 15.34 -16.44
C THR A 383 -7.97 15.08 -17.70
N HIS A 384 -8.42 13.83 -17.90
CA HIS A 384 -9.32 13.47 -18.99
C HIS A 384 -10.78 13.39 -18.52
N VAL A 385 -11.56 14.42 -18.89
CA VAL A 385 -13.02 14.52 -18.68
C VAL A 385 -13.81 13.63 -19.66
N SER A 386 -13.22 12.54 -20.15
CA SER A 386 -14.01 11.55 -20.88
C SER A 386 -14.97 10.88 -19.90
N HIS A 387 -16.26 10.90 -20.21
CA HIS A 387 -17.29 10.21 -19.43
C HIS A 387 -16.82 8.79 -19.08
N PRO A 388 -17.00 8.32 -17.83
CA PRO A 388 -16.66 6.95 -17.44
C PRO A 388 -17.64 6.00 -18.16
N THR A 389 -17.29 5.60 -19.38
CA THR A 389 -18.09 4.68 -20.19
C THR A 389 -17.61 3.23 -20.08
N ASN A 390 -16.54 2.96 -19.31
CA ASN A 390 -15.98 1.62 -19.16
C ASN A 390 -16.06 1.08 -17.73
N GLU A 391 -16.44 -0.20 -17.63
CA GLU A 391 -16.53 -1.01 -16.42
C GLU A 391 -15.17 -1.25 -15.70
N SER A 392 -14.07 -0.66 -16.20
CA SER A 392 -12.70 -0.92 -15.75
C SER A 392 -12.11 0.12 -14.79
N GLN A 393 -12.85 1.19 -14.47
CA GLN A 393 -12.32 2.27 -13.62
C GLN A 393 -12.53 1.96 -12.13
N LEU A 394 -11.44 1.86 -11.37
CA LEU A 394 -11.52 1.83 -9.91
C LEU A 394 -11.90 3.22 -9.41
N VAL A 395 -13.02 3.29 -8.72
CA VAL A 395 -13.47 4.52 -8.07
C VAL A 395 -13.08 4.45 -6.59
N ALA A 396 -12.55 5.55 -6.05
CA ALA A 396 -11.94 5.57 -4.71
C ALA A 396 -12.94 5.24 -3.58
N GLU A 397 -14.23 5.40 -3.87
CA GLU A 397 -15.37 5.03 -3.02
C GLU A 397 -15.79 3.57 -3.10
N THR A 398 -15.06 2.73 -3.85
CA THR A 398 -15.37 1.30 -3.91
C THR A 398 -15.32 0.74 -2.49
N PRO A 399 -16.42 0.15 -1.99
CA PRO A 399 -16.43 -0.51 -0.69
C PRO A 399 -15.36 -1.58 -0.59
N LEU A 400 -14.81 -1.74 0.61
CA LEU A 400 -13.96 -2.88 0.93
C LEU A 400 -14.83 -4.12 1.08
N TRP A 401 -14.52 -5.15 0.30
CA TRP A 401 -15.09 -6.46 0.54
C TRP A 401 -14.17 -7.27 1.44
N ARG A 402 -14.78 -8.03 2.35
CA ARG A 402 -14.10 -8.96 3.26
C ARG A 402 -14.77 -10.33 3.20
N TRP A 403 -14.03 -11.34 3.63
CA TRP A 403 -14.50 -12.71 3.70
C TRP A 403 -13.96 -13.43 4.93
N ARG A 404 -14.64 -14.48 5.35
CA ARG A 404 -14.15 -15.46 6.33
C ARG A 404 -14.90 -16.79 6.13
N PRO A 405 -14.38 -17.93 6.61
CA PRO A 405 -15.14 -19.17 6.60
C PRO A 405 -16.45 -19.03 7.39
N ALA A 406 -17.56 -19.49 6.82
CA ALA A 406 -18.92 -19.19 7.30
C ALA A 406 -19.17 -19.66 8.75
N GLU A 407 -18.59 -20.79 9.13
CA GLU A 407 -18.77 -21.41 10.45
C GLU A 407 -17.72 -20.98 11.48
N THR A 408 -16.92 -19.94 11.18
CA THR A 408 -15.81 -19.53 12.05
C THR A 408 -16.01 -18.13 12.63
N THR A 409 -15.55 -17.96 13.87
CA THR A 409 -15.37 -16.65 14.51
C THR A 409 -14.02 -16.01 14.17
N GLY A 410 -13.34 -16.56 13.15
CA GLY A 410 -12.05 -16.08 12.68
C GLY A 410 -12.10 -14.62 12.21
N PRO A 411 -10.93 -13.97 12.07
CA PRO A 411 -10.86 -12.61 11.58
C PRO A 411 -11.41 -12.53 10.16
N TRP A 412 -12.05 -11.41 9.85
CA TRP A 412 -12.35 -11.03 8.48
C TRP A 412 -11.06 -10.76 7.72
N LEU A 413 -10.89 -11.41 6.58
CA LEU A 413 -9.81 -11.20 5.63
C LEU A 413 -10.31 -10.31 4.50
N ARG A 414 -9.43 -9.50 3.93
CA ARG A 414 -9.79 -8.54 2.89
C ARG A 414 -9.66 -9.15 1.51
N PHE A 415 -10.50 -8.72 0.59
CA PHE A 415 -10.12 -8.75 -0.82
C PHE A 415 -9.18 -7.58 -1.11
N ASP A 416 -8.31 -7.75 -2.10
CA ASP A 416 -7.53 -6.64 -2.63
C ASP A 416 -8.46 -5.61 -3.32
N ALA A 417 -7.87 -4.51 -3.81
CA ALA A 417 -8.64 -3.46 -4.46
C ALA A 417 -9.38 -3.97 -5.70
N ILE A 418 -8.78 -4.90 -6.44
CA ILE A 418 -9.31 -5.40 -7.70
C ILE A 418 -10.46 -6.38 -7.46
N GLY A 419 -10.30 -7.31 -6.51
CA GLY A 419 -11.34 -8.23 -6.07
C GLY A 419 -12.53 -7.51 -5.45
N SER A 420 -12.28 -6.50 -4.61
CA SER A 420 -13.37 -5.68 -4.04
C SER A 420 -14.16 -4.95 -5.12
N SER A 421 -13.48 -4.37 -6.11
CA SER A 421 -14.18 -3.70 -7.21
C SER A 421 -14.88 -4.64 -8.16
N PHE A 422 -14.35 -5.85 -8.39
CA PHE A 422 -15.07 -6.88 -9.12
C PHE A 422 -16.38 -7.24 -8.41
N LEU A 423 -16.33 -7.53 -7.10
CA LEU A 423 -17.52 -7.88 -6.32
C LEU A 423 -18.55 -6.75 -6.32
N GLU A 424 -18.09 -5.49 -6.21
CA GLU A 424 -18.99 -4.34 -6.30
C GLU A 424 -19.60 -4.20 -7.71
N ALA A 425 -18.82 -4.43 -8.77
CA ALA A 425 -19.30 -4.28 -10.15
C ALA A 425 -20.35 -5.33 -10.53
N VAL A 426 -20.22 -6.56 -10.04
CA VAL A 426 -21.18 -7.65 -10.32
C VAL A 426 -22.38 -7.64 -9.37
N ARG A 427 -22.41 -6.74 -8.38
CA ARG A 427 -23.54 -6.61 -7.47
C ARG A 427 -24.82 -6.26 -8.24
N GLY A 428 -25.86 -7.07 -8.04
CA GLY A 428 -27.15 -6.93 -8.72
C GLY A 428 -27.16 -7.45 -10.17
N ARG A 429 -26.13 -8.18 -10.59
CA ARG A 429 -26.07 -8.84 -11.91
C ARG A 429 -25.84 -10.34 -11.74
N ASP A 430 -26.40 -11.13 -12.65
CA ASP A 430 -26.05 -12.54 -12.77
C ASP A 430 -24.67 -12.65 -13.42
N CYS A 431 -23.67 -13.03 -12.62
CA CYS A 431 -22.31 -13.24 -13.10
C CYS A 431 -22.01 -14.74 -13.18
N THR A 432 -21.69 -15.24 -14.37
CA THR A 432 -21.34 -16.65 -14.61
C THR A 432 -19.83 -16.87 -14.70
N ALA A 433 -19.04 -15.80 -14.81
CA ALA A 433 -17.59 -15.85 -14.97
C ALA A 433 -16.91 -15.06 -13.85
N PHE A 434 -16.22 -15.79 -12.97
CA PHE A 434 -15.50 -15.20 -11.85
C PHE A 434 -14.00 -15.11 -12.16
N PRO A 435 -13.33 -13.99 -11.81
CA PRO A 435 -11.88 -13.95 -11.81
C PRO A 435 -11.35 -14.96 -10.79
N ARG A 436 -10.11 -15.41 -10.99
CA ARG A 436 -9.40 -16.11 -9.93
C ARG A 436 -9.12 -15.10 -8.81
N LEU A 437 -9.84 -15.25 -7.71
CA LEU A 437 -9.59 -14.49 -6.49
C LEU A 437 -8.54 -15.21 -5.64
N PRO A 438 -7.84 -14.49 -4.74
CA PRO A 438 -6.81 -15.07 -3.86
C PRO A 438 -7.32 -16.16 -2.90
N VAL A 439 -8.63 -16.39 -2.88
CA VAL A 439 -9.32 -17.36 -2.03
C VAL A 439 -9.53 -18.71 -2.70
N GLY A 440 -9.15 -18.87 -3.97
CA GLY A 440 -9.39 -20.08 -4.75
C GLY A 440 -10.41 -19.90 -5.86
N LYS A 441 -10.91 -21.00 -6.43
CA LYS A 441 -11.85 -20.95 -7.55
C LYS A 441 -13.27 -20.76 -7.02
N ILE A 442 -13.93 -19.66 -7.37
CA ILE A 442 -15.33 -19.42 -6.99
C ILE A 442 -16.23 -20.44 -7.71
N CYS A 443 -17.04 -21.16 -6.92
CA CYS A 443 -18.06 -22.10 -7.39
C CYS A 443 -19.45 -21.49 -7.37
N ARG A 444 -19.75 -20.69 -6.35
CA ARG A 444 -21.04 -20.02 -6.17
C ARG A 444 -20.81 -18.66 -5.51
N LEU A 445 -21.51 -17.64 -5.97
CA LEU A 445 -21.52 -16.31 -5.37
C LEU A 445 -22.96 -15.86 -5.19
N ASP A 446 -23.35 -15.56 -3.96
CA ASP A 446 -24.65 -14.99 -3.62
C ASP A 446 -24.44 -13.70 -2.81
N LEU A 447 -24.39 -12.58 -3.52
CA LEU A 447 -24.20 -11.27 -2.90
C LEU A 447 -25.44 -10.78 -2.14
N SER A 448 -26.62 -11.36 -2.39
CA SER A 448 -27.83 -11.04 -1.62
C SER A 448 -27.79 -11.71 -0.25
N ALA A 449 -27.32 -12.96 -0.21
CA ALA A 449 -27.07 -13.69 1.04
C ALA A 449 -25.72 -13.35 1.69
N MET A 450 -24.90 -12.52 1.04
CA MET A 450 -23.52 -12.23 1.45
C MET A 450 -22.71 -13.52 1.71
N ALA A 451 -22.79 -14.46 0.76
CA ALA A 451 -22.16 -15.77 0.85
C ALA A 451 -21.43 -16.14 -0.44
N MET A 452 -20.38 -16.95 -0.31
CA MET A 452 -19.60 -17.45 -1.44
C MET A 452 -19.09 -18.86 -1.16
N ALA A 453 -19.15 -19.75 -2.13
CA ALA A 453 -18.53 -21.07 -2.06
C ALA A 453 -17.32 -21.11 -3.00
N ILE A 454 -16.19 -21.58 -2.48
CA ILE A 454 -14.91 -21.69 -3.22
C ILE A 454 -14.41 -23.13 -3.23
N LEU A 455 -13.70 -23.52 -4.28
CA LEU A 455 -12.98 -24.79 -4.36
C LEU A 455 -11.51 -24.56 -4.03
N VAL A 456 -11.05 -25.19 -2.95
CA VAL A 456 -9.64 -25.22 -2.52
C VAL A 456 -9.25 -26.68 -2.35
N ASP A 457 -8.24 -27.14 -3.09
CA ASP A 457 -7.74 -28.53 -3.01
C ASP A 457 -8.85 -29.60 -3.12
N ASN A 458 -9.79 -29.39 -4.05
CA ASN A 458 -10.99 -30.22 -4.27
C ASN A 458 -12.03 -30.23 -3.13
N VAL A 459 -11.88 -29.36 -2.14
CA VAL A 459 -12.84 -29.16 -1.06
C VAL A 459 -13.62 -27.88 -1.30
N ILE A 460 -14.95 -27.96 -1.22
CA ILE A 460 -15.81 -26.77 -1.24
C ILE A 460 -15.82 -26.16 0.15
N VAL A 461 -15.41 -24.90 0.26
CA VAL A 461 -15.44 -24.12 1.50
C VAL A 461 -16.47 -23.01 1.35
N GLU A 462 -17.40 -22.95 2.29
CA GLU A 462 -18.38 -21.86 2.37
C GLU A 462 -17.79 -20.67 3.13
N LEU A 463 -17.94 -19.49 2.55
CA LEU A 463 -17.44 -18.22 3.06
C LEU A 463 -18.61 -17.28 3.29
N SER A 464 -18.58 -16.57 4.42
CA SER A 464 -19.35 -15.35 4.60
C SER A 464 -18.61 -14.19 3.95
N LEU A 465 -19.35 -13.30 3.31
CA LEU A 465 -18.88 -12.05 2.76
C LEU A 465 -19.36 -10.88 3.63
N GLU A 466 -18.62 -9.79 3.56
CA GLU A 466 -19.00 -8.54 4.18
C GLU A 466 -18.59 -7.39 3.28
N ARG A 467 -19.54 -6.49 3.03
CA ARG A 467 -19.30 -5.24 2.31
C ARG A 467 -19.18 -4.11 3.31
N ARG A 468 -17.99 -3.54 3.45
CA ARG A 468 -17.71 -2.40 4.33
C ARG A 468 -17.56 -1.14 3.51
N THR A 469 -18.45 -0.18 3.74
CA THR A 469 -18.36 1.15 3.11
C THR A 469 -17.61 2.13 4.01
N ALA A 470 -17.13 3.23 3.43
CA ALA A 470 -16.50 4.31 4.19
C ALA A 470 -17.45 4.89 5.25
N GLY A 471 -18.75 4.99 4.96
CA GLY A 471 -19.76 5.43 5.93
C GLY A 471 -19.92 4.45 7.10
N ALA A 472 -19.88 3.14 6.85
CA ALA A 472 -19.90 2.14 7.92
C ALA A 472 -18.65 2.28 8.83
N GLY A 473 -17.47 2.47 8.25
CA GLY A 473 -16.24 2.73 9.00
C GLY A 473 -16.34 4.00 9.87
N ALA A 474 -16.85 5.09 9.31
CA ALA A 474 -17.04 6.34 10.04
C ALA A 474 -18.06 6.24 11.19
N ARG A 475 -19.12 5.42 11.07
CA ARG A 475 -20.07 5.15 12.18
C ARG A 475 -19.43 4.33 13.30
N GLU A 476 -18.60 3.34 12.97
CA GLU A 476 -17.84 2.60 13.98
C GLU A 476 -16.89 3.53 14.75
N GLN A 477 -16.22 4.44 14.04
CA GLN A 477 -15.34 5.43 14.65
C GLN A 477 -16.08 6.43 15.52
N GLU A 478 -17.28 6.86 15.10
CA GLU A 478 -18.15 7.69 15.92
C GLU A 478 -18.48 7.02 17.25
N ALA A 479 -18.87 5.74 17.23
CA ALA A 479 -19.15 5.02 18.46
C ALA A 479 -17.92 5.04 19.39
N VAL A 480 -16.71 4.81 18.86
CA VAL A 480 -15.47 4.89 19.65
C VAL A 480 -15.22 6.32 20.18
N ALA A 481 -15.42 7.34 19.35
CA ALA A 481 -15.22 8.74 19.71
C ALA A 481 -16.21 9.21 20.80
N GLN A 482 -17.47 8.79 20.72
CA GLN A 482 -18.50 9.08 21.72
C GLN A 482 -18.15 8.45 23.08
N HIS A 483 -17.59 7.23 23.10
CA HIS A 483 -17.09 6.61 24.34
C HIS A 483 -15.90 7.38 24.94
N ALA A 484 -15.13 8.09 24.11
CA ALA A 484 -14.04 8.97 24.53
C ALA A 484 -14.50 10.39 24.88
N GLY A 485 -15.81 10.69 24.84
CA GLY A 485 -16.37 12.01 25.15
C GLY A 485 -16.20 13.05 24.04
N VAL A 486 -15.93 12.62 22.79
CA VAL A 486 -15.81 13.52 21.64
C VAL A 486 -17.13 13.53 20.87
N TYR A 487 -17.78 14.70 20.83
CA TYR A 487 -19.11 14.88 20.23
C TYR A 487 -19.15 15.83 19.03
N ASN A 488 -18.08 16.61 18.82
CA ASN A 488 -18.02 17.55 17.72
C ASN A 488 -17.31 16.91 16.52
N PHE A 489 -17.85 17.12 15.33
CA PHE A 489 -17.30 16.58 14.09
C PHE A 489 -17.23 17.66 13.01
N ALA A 490 -16.16 17.61 12.22
CA ALA A 490 -16.00 18.40 11.00
C ALA A 490 -16.34 17.54 9.79
N TRP A 491 -17.07 18.13 8.85
CA TRP A 491 -17.24 17.56 7.51
C TRP A 491 -16.23 18.18 6.56
N GLU A 492 -15.55 17.33 5.80
CA GLU A 492 -14.53 17.73 4.83
C GLU A 492 -14.78 17.07 3.47
N TRP A 493 -14.31 17.70 2.40
CA TRP A 493 -14.33 17.16 1.05
C TRP A 493 -12.95 17.22 0.43
N CYS A 494 -12.62 16.22 -0.39
CA CYS A 494 -11.35 16.17 -1.10
C CYS A 494 -11.43 16.94 -2.42
N ALA A 495 -10.42 17.76 -2.72
CA ALA A 495 -10.28 18.46 -3.98
C ALA A 495 -10.15 17.53 -5.19
N SER A 496 -9.66 16.30 -4.97
CA SER A 496 -9.52 15.27 -6.01
C SER A 496 -10.60 14.20 -5.88
N ALA A 497 -11.09 13.71 -7.02
CA ALA A 497 -11.98 12.55 -7.09
C ALA A 497 -11.34 11.28 -6.50
N SER A 498 -10.03 11.17 -6.61
CA SER A 498 -9.25 10.02 -6.15
C SER A 498 -8.95 10.01 -4.65
N GLY A 499 -9.23 11.12 -3.94
CA GLY A 499 -8.95 11.25 -2.51
C GLY A 499 -7.53 11.69 -2.16
N HIS A 500 -6.70 12.05 -3.15
CA HIS A 500 -5.28 12.43 -2.95
C HIS A 500 -5.05 13.95 -2.91
N GLY A 501 -6.11 14.73 -3.13
CA GLY A 501 -6.04 16.19 -3.07
C GLY A 501 -6.13 16.72 -1.64
N ALA A 502 -5.95 18.04 -1.51
CA ALA A 502 -6.22 18.75 -0.28
C ALA A 502 -7.67 18.51 0.18
N TRP A 503 -7.84 18.36 1.50
CA TRP A 503 -9.15 18.24 2.12
C TRP A 503 -9.57 19.60 2.67
N SER A 504 -10.77 20.04 2.31
CA SER A 504 -11.33 21.33 2.69
C SER A 504 -12.56 21.11 3.55
N LYS A 505 -12.70 21.90 4.61
CA LYS A 505 -13.93 21.90 5.41
C LYS A 505 -15.09 22.43 4.59
N TYR A 506 -16.27 21.89 4.84
CA TYR A 506 -17.52 22.55 4.44
C TYR A 506 -17.75 23.80 5.31
N ASP A 507 -18.51 24.75 4.81
CA ASP A 507 -19.01 25.84 5.66
C ASP A 507 -19.96 25.30 6.74
N ASP A 508 -20.21 26.09 7.77
CA ASP A 508 -20.99 25.68 8.94
C ASP A 508 -22.43 25.27 8.58
N THR A 509 -23.02 25.89 7.56
CA THR A 509 -24.40 25.59 7.13
C THR A 509 -24.47 24.20 6.52
N VAL A 510 -23.56 23.90 5.59
CA VAL A 510 -23.49 22.57 4.95
C VAL A 510 -23.04 21.51 5.94
N SER A 511 -22.08 21.82 6.82
CA SER A 511 -21.62 20.90 7.87
C SER A 511 -22.76 20.50 8.81
N THR A 512 -23.56 21.48 9.27
CA THR A 512 -24.73 21.22 10.15
C THR A 512 -25.78 20.37 9.44
N LEU A 513 -26.01 20.61 8.15
CA LEU A 513 -26.95 19.82 7.35
C LEU A 513 -26.50 18.36 7.21
N LEU A 514 -25.23 18.13 6.87
CA LEU A 514 -24.65 16.80 6.75
C LEU A 514 -24.68 16.05 8.09
N GLU A 515 -24.35 16.75 9.18
CA GLU A 515 -24.38 16.19 10.52
C GLU A 515 -25.79 15.76 10.93
N LYS A 516 -26.79 16.63 10.73
CA LYS A 516 -28.19 16.30 11.01
C LYS A 516 -28.68 15.09 10.20
N ALA A 517 -28.27 14.99 8.93
CA ALA A 517 -28.60 13.85 8.09
C ALA A 517 -27.92 12.56 8.56
N TRP A 518 -26.68 12.67 9.00
CA TRP A 518 -25.88 11.57 9.54
C TRP A 518 -26.50 10.99 10.82
N GLU A 519 -26.83 11.85 11.78
CA GLU A 519 -27.53 11.51 13.04
C GLU A 519 -28.91 10.90 12.76
N GLY A 520 -29.63 11.47 11.78
CA GLY A 520 -30.91 10.96 11.30
C GLY A 520 -30.81 9.64 10.51
N SER A 521 -29.62 9.03 10.39
CA SER A 521 -29.38 7.80 9.61
C SER A 521 -29.83 7.89 8.15
N SER A 522 -29.86 9.10 7.58
CA SER A 522 -30.11 9.28 6.16
C SER A 522 -28.91 8.80 5.35
N SER A 523 -29.14 8.06 4.26
CA SER A 523 -28.06 7.64 3.35
C SER A 523 -27.70 8.71 2.33
N LEU A 524 -28.61 9.64 2.04
CA LEU A 524 -28.43 10.67 1.02
C LEU A 524 -28.84 12.06 1.54
N THR A 525 -28.12 13.09 1.14
CA THR A 525 -28.42 14.48 1.45
C THR A 525 -28.11 15.39 0.28
N ASN A 526 -28.96 16.39 0.04
CA ASN A 526 -28.80 17.33 -1.07
C ASN A 526 -28.66 18.76 -0.53
N PHE A 527 -27.81 19.57 -1.18
CA PHE A 527 -27.62 20.98 -0.87
C PHE A 527 -27.07 21.75 -2.08
N CYS A 528 -26.96 23.08 -1.95
CA CYS A 528 -26.41 23.94 -2.98
C CYS A 528 -25.23 24.75 -2.45
N ILE A 529 -24.13 24.82 -3.21
CA ILE A 529 -23.02 25.76 -2.97
C ILE A 529 -22.87 26.62 -4.22
N SER A 530 -22.96 27.94 -4.07
CA SER A 530 -22.77 28.91 -5.17
C SER A 530 -23.57 28.58 -6.44
N ARG A 531 -24.85 28.20 -6.28
CA ARG A 531 -25.82 27.77 -7.32
C ARG A 531 -25.60 26.37 -7.92
N ALA A 532 -24.50 25.69 -7.61
CA ALA A 532 -24.33 24.30 -8.00
C ALA A 532 -25.03 23.38 -6.99
N ALA A 533 -25.86 22.46 -7.49
CA ALA A 533 -26.52 21.46 -6.67
C ALA A 533 -25.59 20.25 -6.46
N TYR A 534 -25.52 19.78 -5.22
CA TYR A 534 -24.73 18.63 -4.81
C TYR A 534 -25.60 17.62 -4.08
N GLN A 535 -25.23 16.35 -4.22
CA GLN A 535 -25.75 15.24 -3.46
C GLN A 535 -24.58 14.57 -2.74
N VAL A 536 -24.74 14.25 -1.46
CA VAL A 536 -23.79 13.46 -0.69
C VAL A 536 -24.45 12.14 -0.33
N ASP A 537 -23.78 11.05 -0.70
CA ASP A 537 -24.06 9.70 -0.23
C ASP A 537 -23.21 9.45 1.02
N LEU A 538 -23.89 9.34 2.16
CA LEU A 538 -23.30 9.14 3.48
C LEU A 538 -22.96 7.67 3.75
N GLU A 539 -23.45 6.73 2.94
CA GLU A 539 -23.05 5.32 3.00
C GLU A 539 -21.67 5.15 2.35
N THR A 540 -21.48 5.71 1.15
CA THR A 540 -20.21 5.61 0.40
C THR A 540 -19.25 6.76 0.68
N MET A 541 -19.69 7.80 1.40
CA MET A 541 -18.95 9.02 1.68
C MET A 541 -18.46 9.72 0.40
N VAL A 542 -19.41 9.97 -0.53
CA VAL A 542 -19.16 10.62 -1.82
C VAL A 542 -20.07 11.81 -2.03
N GLN A 543 -19.49 12.95 -2.40
CA GLN A 543 -20.23 14.08 -2.98
C GLN A 543 -20.25 13.97 -4.51
N VAL A 544 -21.42 14.15 -5.11
CA VAL A 544 -21.64 14.25 -6.54
C VAL A 544 -22.19 15.63 -6.90
N ASN A 545 -21.58 16.30 -7.87
CA ASN A 545 -22.17 17.48 -8.49
C ASN A 545 -23.33 17.03 -9.39
N CYS A 546 -24.56 17.47 -9.09
CA CYS A 546 -25.75 17.01 -9.80
C CYS A 546 -25.77 17.40 -11.28
N GLY A 547 -25.12 18.51 -11.64
CA GLY A 547 -25.03 19.00 -13.02
C GLY A 547 -23.92 18.33 -13.81
N THR A 548 -22.69 18.37 -13.31
CA THR A 548 -21.51 17.85 -14.04
C THR A 548 -21.28 16.35 -13.84
N LYS A 549 -21.95 15.74 -12.86
CA LYS A 549 -21.72 14.37 -12.38
C LYS A 549 -20.31 14.14 -11.82
N PHE A 550 -19.52 15.20 -11.62
CA PHE A 550 -18.20 15.10 -10.99
C PHE A 550 -18.35 14.59 -9.55
N ARG A 551 -17.50 13.62 -9.17
CA ARG A 551 -17.53 12.92 -7.89
C ARG A 551 -16.29 13.28 -7.08
N ARG A 552 -16.44 13.39 -5.76
CA ARG A 552 -15.32 13.55 -4.83
C ARG A 552 -15.63 12.91 -3.48
N LEU A 553 -14.58 12.47 -2.80
CA LEU A 553 -14.73 11.90 -1.46
C LEU A 553 -15.09 12.97 -0.44
N VAL A 554 -15.92 12.59 0.52
CA VAL A 554 -16.19 13.34 1.74
C VAL A 554 -15.75 12.52 2.94
N ARG A 555 -15.55 13.18 4.07
CA ARG A 555 -15.30 12.49 5.33
C ARG A 555 -15.84 13.29 6.49
N ARG A 556 -16.17 12.56 7.55
CA ARG A 556 -16.52 13.10 8.86
C ARG A 556 -15.36 12.81 9.79
N ARG A 557 -14.77 13.84 10.38
CA ARG A 557 -13.66 13.69 11.32
C ARG A 557 -14.04 14.27 12.67
N PRO A 558 -13.61 13.67 13.79
CA PRO A 558 -13.72 14.31 15.09
C PRO A 558 -13.09 15.69 15.03
N PHE A 559 -13.82 16.70 15.48
CA PHE A 559 -13.34 18.05 15.62
C PHE A 559 -12.41 18.05 16.83
N GLY A 560 -11.10 18.09 16.57
CA GLY A 560 -10.09 18.18 17.62
C GLY A 560 -10.15 19.54 18.31
N SER A 561 -10.42 19.48 19.61
CA SER A 561 -9.97 20.40 20.67
C SER A 561 -8.48 20.71 20.59
#